data_AF-A0A1V6PKP8-F1
#
_entry.id   AF-A0A1V6PKP8-F1
#
_cell.length_a   1.000
_cell.length_b   1.000
_cell.length_c   1.000
_cell.angle_alpha   90.00
_cell.angle_beta   90.00
_cell.angle_gamma   90.00
#
_symmetry.space_group_name_H-M   'P 1'
#
loop_
_entity.id
_entity.type
_entity.pdbx_description
1 polymer ?
#
loop_
_entity_poly.entity_id
_entity_poly.type
_entity_poly.pdbx_seq_one_letter_code
_entity_poly.pdbx_strand_id
1 'polypeptide(L)'
;MHFNRILLLMAASLAMAAPEPKPDPVAMAAPQTTGLLSELPGILSGAEDLLSTANINNLQIIIGNAAKLLSDSNLDMLQDILTNAHGLLTKDFVDNTTTLIGDATPLIEDVSKLLGGLLGSS
;
A
#
# COMPACT_ATOMS: atom_id res chain seq x y z
N MET A 1 -12.37 65.86 -82.13
CA MET A 1 -12.35 64.78 -81.11
C MET A 1 -10.96 64.16 -81.09
N HIS A 2 -10.17 64.55 -80.09
CA HIS A 2 -9.37 63.71 -79.21
C HIS A 2 -8.73 62.37 -79.67
N PHE A 3 -7.43 62.27 -79.30
CA PHE A 3 -6.67 61.12 -78.78
C PHE A 3 -5.95 60.13 -79.73
N ASN A 4 -4.65 60.43 -79.94
CA ASN A 4 -3.45 59.62 -79.61
C ASN A 4 -3.63 58.15 -79.17
N ARG A 5 -2.85 57.21 -79.75
CA ARG A 5 -2.27 55.98 -79.10
C ARG A 5 -1.56 55.08 -80.13
N ILE A 6 -0.22 55.03 -80.16
CA ILE A 6 0.70 54.12 -79.42
C ILE A 6 0.85 52.72 -80.07
N LEU A 7 2.08 52.48 -80.54
CA LEU A 7 2.75 51.23 -80.88
C LEU A 7 2.66 50.18 -79.75
N LEU A 8 2.26 48.96 -80.05
CA LEU A 8 2.50 47.78 -79.19
C LEU A 8 2.49 46.50 -80.07
N LEU A 9 3.66 46.02 -80.54
CA LEU A 9 4.39 44.91 -79.93
C LEU A 9 3.49 43.73 -79.52
N MET A 10 3.18 42.86 -80.49
CA MET A 10 2.71 41.49 -80.22
C MET A 10 3.92 40.65 -79.80
N ALA A 11 4.21 40.63 -78.51
CA ALA A 11 5.12 39.68 -77.89
C ALA A 11 4.37 38.35 -77.68
N ALA A 12 4.83 37.29 -78.34
CA ALA A 12 4.41 35.93 -78.07
C ALA A 12 4.67 35.63 -76.58
N SER A 13 3.60 35.33 -75.84
CA SER A 13 3.72 34.84 -74.47
C SER A 13 4.13 33.37 -74.53
N LEU A 14 5.44 33.10 -74.43
CA LEU A 14 5.95 31.78 -74.08
C LEU A 14 5.61 31.56 -72.60
N ALA A 15 4.62 30.73 -72.33
CA ALA A 15 4.40 30.20 -70.99
C ALA A 15 5.58 29.31 -70.62
N MET A 16 6.36 29.74 -69.62
CA MET A 16 7.45 28.96 -69.04
C MET A 16 6.84 27.85 -68.17
N ALA A 17 6.96 26.59 -68.59
CA ALA A 17 6.58 25.45 -67.76
C ALA A 17 7.48 25.42 -66.51
N ALA A 18 6.90 25.67 -65.33
CA ALA A 18 7.59 25.46 -64.06
C ALA A 18 7.75 23.94 -63.82
N PRO A 19 8.89 23.48 -63.28
CA PRO A 19 9.07 22.07 -62.94
C PRO A 19 8.14 21.65 -61.80
N GLU A 20 7.46 20.52 -61.95
CA GLU A 20 6.62 19.94 -60.88
C GLU A 20 7.48 19.57 -59.64
N PRO A 21 6.95 19.73 -58.41
CA PRO A 21 7.64 19.31 -57.20
C PRO A 21 7.73 17.78 -57.18
N LYS A 22 8.95 17.25 -56.98
CA LYS A 22 9.22 15.81 -56.90
C LYS A 22 8.40 15.19 -55.75
N PRO A 23 7.69 14.07 -55.97
CA PRO A 23 6.97 13.38 -54.89
C PRO A 23 7.95 12.98 -53.78
N ASP A 24 7.62 13.31 -52.52
CA ASP A 24 8.39 12.85 -51.38
C ASP A 24 8.43 11.31 -51.35
N PRO A 25 9.58 10.69 -51.09
CA PRO A 25 9.66 9.24 -50.96
C PRO A 25 8.78 8.81 -49.78
N VAL A 26 7.79 7.95 -50.03
CA VAL A 26 7.02 7.29 -48.98
C VAL A 26 7.99 6.54 -48.06
N ALA A 27 8.23 7.09 -46.88
CA ALA A 27 9.02 6.43 -45.86
C ALA A 27 8.32 5.12 -45.50
N MET A 28 8.94 3.98 -45.85
CA MET A 28 8.48 2.67 -45.41
C MET A 28 8.55 2.66 -43.88
N ALA A 29 7.41 2.46 -43.21
CA ALA A 29 7.35 2.36 -41.77
C ALA A 29 8.31 1.26 -41.29
N ALA A 30 9.23 1.59 -40.36
CA ALA A 30 10.16 0.63 -39.79
C ALA A 30 9.39 -0.53 -39.13
N PRO A 31 9.91 -1.77 -39.17
CA PRO A 31 9.28 -2.89 -38.47
C PRO A 31 9.20 -2.58 -36.98
N GLN A 32 7.98 -2.47 -36.45
CA GLN A 32 7.76 -2.31 -35.01
C GLN A 32 8.01 -3.66 -34.35
N THR A 33 9.04 -3.75 -33.50
CA THR A 33 9.35 -4.97 -32.74
C THR A 33 8.25 -5.18 -31.69
N THR A 34 7.28 -6.05 -31.98
CA THR A 34 6.08 -6.30 -31.16
C THR A 34 6.20 -7.62 -30.37
N GLY A 35 7.26 -7.77 -29.58
CA GLY A 35 7.51 -9.03 -28.87
C GLY A 35 8.30 -8.85 -27.58
N LEU A 36 8.69 -9.96 -26.94
CA LEU A 36 9.40 -9.96 -25.65
C LEU A 36 10.54 -8.94 -25.51
N LEU A 37 11.26 -8.64 -26.60
CA LEU A 37 12.34 -7.64 -26.59
C LEU A 37 11.86 -6.20 -26.37
N SER A 38 10.64 -5.84 -26.79
CA SER A 38 10.05 -4.53 -26.50
C SER A 38 9.51 -4.42 -25.07
N GLU A 39 9.18 -5.55 -24.44
CA GLU A 39 8.69 -5.60 -23.05
C GLU A 39 9.83 -5.74 -22.03
N LEU A 40 11.00 -6.23 -22.46
CA LEU A 40 12.17 -6.44 -21.63
C LEU A 40 12.55 -5.22 -20.78
N PRO A 41 12.51 -3.96 -21.28
CA PRO A 41 12.79 -2.79 -20.45
C PRO A 41 11.79 -2.62 -19.30
N GLY A 42 10.51 -2.90 -19.54
CA GLY A 42 9.47 -2.84 -18.51
C GLY A 42 9.61 -3.95 -17.47
N ILE A 43 9.92 -5.17 -17.91
CA ILE A 43 10.20 -6.31 -17.01
C ILE A 43 11.43 -6.02 -16.15
N LEU A 44 12.50 -5.48 -16.75
CA LEU A 44 13.73 -5.14 -16.04
C LEU A 44 13.48 -4.04 -15.01
N SER A 45 12.75 -2.97 -15.38
CA SER A 45 12.39 -1.91 -14.45
C SER A 45 11.52 -2.42 -13.30
N GLY A 46 10.56 -3.32 -13.57
CA GLY A 46 9.77 -3.96 -12.52
C GLY A 46 10.62 -4.83 -11.59
N ALA A 47 11.59 -5.57 -12.12
CA ALA A 47 12.51 -6.36 -11.32
C ALA A 47 13.45 -5.47 -10.47
N GLU A 48 13.94 -4.35 -11.02
CA GLU A 48 14.75 -3.37 -10.30
C GLU A 48 13.99 -2.73 -9.14
N ASP A 49 12.71 -2.40 -9.33
CA ASP A 49 11.86 -1.87 -8.26
C ASP A 49 11.64 -2.92 -7.16
N LEU A 50 11.25 -4.15 -7.52
CA LEU A 50 11.06 -5.24 -6.56
C LEU A 50 12.34 -5.59 -5.78
N LEU A 51 13.49 -5.57 -6.45
CA LEU A 51 14.80 -5.85 -5.87
C LEU A 51 15.50 -4.61 -5.30
N SER A 52 14.82 -3.45 -5.30
CA SER A 52 15.37 -2.23 -4.73
C SER A 52 15.75 -2.42 -3.26
N THR A 53 16.81 -1.74 -2.82
CA THR A 53 17.29 -1.81 -1.44
C THR A 53 16.19 -1.49 -0.43
N ALA A 54 15.27 -0.58 -0.76
CA ALA A 54 14.14 -0.25 0.10
C ALA A 54 13.20 -1.45 0.29
N ASN A 55 12.80 -2.11 -0.79
CA ASN A 55 11.91 -3.27 -0.73
C ASN A 55 12.57 -4.45 -0.02
N ILE A 56 13.84 -4.72 -0.32
CA ILE A 56 14.61 -5.79 0.34
C ILE A 56 14.81 -5.52 1.84
N ASN A 57 15.04 -4.26 2.24
CA ASN A 57 15.14 -3.90 3.66
C ASN A 57 13.79 -4.03 4.38
N ASN A 58 12.70 -3.59 3.75
CA ASN A 58 11.36 -3.73 4.31
C ASN A 58 11.00 -5.21 4.51
N LEU A 59 11.31 -6.06 3.53
CA LEU A 59 11.10 -7.50 3.65
C LEU A 59 11.95 -8.11 4.78
N GLN A 60 13.22 -7.73 4.92
CA GLN A 60 14.05 -8.19 6.03
C GLN A 60 13.50 -7.77 7.39
N ILE A 61 12.99 -6.55 7.53
CA ILE A 61 12.36 -6.08 8.77
C ILE A 61 11.08 -6.87 9.06
N ILE A 62 10.22 -7.06 8.07
CA ILE A 62 8.96 -7.81 8.22
C ILE A 62 9.26 -9.25 8.61
N ILE A 63 10.14 -9.92 7.86
CA ILE A 63 10.54 -11.31 8.11
C ILE A 63 11.22 -11.42 9.48
N GLY A 64 12.10 -10.49 9.84
CA GLY A 64 12.77 -10.48 11.14
C GLY A 64 11.80 -10.30 12.32
N ASN A 65 10.83 -9.40 12.18
CA ASN A 65 9.80 -9.20 13.21
C ASN A 65 8.85 -10.38 13.30
N ALA A 66 8.42 -10.93 12.16
CA ALA A 66 7.61 -12.14 12.11
C ALA A 66 8.35 -13.33 12.74
N ALA A 67 9.62 -13.53 12.41
CA ALA A 67 10.44 -14.59 12.99
C ALA A 67 10.62 -14.44 14.51
N LYS A 68 10.76 -13.21 15.02
CA LYS A 68 10.77 -12.97 16.47
C LYS A 68 9.42 -13.34 17.09
N LEU A 69 8.32 -12.82 16.57
CA LEU A 69 6.97 -13.08 17.10
C LEU A 69 6.58 -14.56 17.03
N LEU A 70 6.95 -15.24 15.94
CA LEU A 70 6.65 -16.64 15.66
C LEU A 70 7.76 -17.60 16.11
N SER A 71 8.73 -17.13 16.89
CA SER A 71 9.74 -18.01 17.47
C SER A 71 9.10 -18.99 18.46
N ASP A 72 9.62 -20.21 18.54
CA ASP A 72 9.08 -21.27 19.40
C ASP A 72 8.89 -20.78 20.84
N SER A 73 9.89 -20.12 21.41
CA SER A 73 9.82 -19.56 22.77
C SER A 73 8.69 -18.53 22.96
N ASN A 74 8.40 -17.71 21.94
CA ASN A 74 7.31 -16.74 22.02
C ASN A 74 5.95 -17.41 21.82
N LEU A 75 5.86 -18.40 20.93
CA LEU A 75 4.65 -19.19 20.73
C LEU A 75 4.30 -20.00 21.99
N ASP A 76 5.28 -20.62 22.64
CA ASP A 76 5.10 -21.34 23.90
C ASP A 76 4.63 -20.39 25.00
N MET A 77 5.28 -19.23 25.15
CA MET A 77 4.85 -18.21 26.12
C MET A 77 3.43 -17.71 25.85
N LEU A 78 3.08 -17.46 24.58
CA LEU A 78 1.73 -17.06 24.20
C LEU A 78 0.72 -18.17 24.47
N GLN A 79 1.05 -19.42 24.18
CA GLN A 79 0.20 -20.58 24.46
C GLN A 79 -0.05 -20.72 25.96
N ASP A 80 0.99 -20.58 26.79
CA ASP A 80 0.87 -20.62 28.25
C ASP A 80 0.00 -19.48 28.79
N ILE A 81 0.21 -18.24 28.32
CA ILE A 81 -0.60 -17.09 28.73
C ILE A 81 -2.06 -17.31 28.31
N LEU A 82 -2.31 -17.72 27.07
CA LEU A 82 -3.66 -17.93 26.55
C LEU A 82 -4.36 -19.08 27.27
N THR A 83 -3.65 -20.14 27.63
CA THR A 83 -4.20 -21.26 28.41
C THR A 83 -4.60 -20.82 29.81
N ASN A 84 -3.72 -20.10 30.51
CA ASN A 84 -4.02 -19.57 31.84
C ASN A 84 -5.16 -18.54 31.80
N ALA A 85 -5.13 -17.61 30.84
CA ALA A 85 -6.19 -16.63 30.64
C ALA A 85 -7.52 -17.31 30.33
N HIS A 86 -7.55 -18.34 29.48
CA HIS A 86 -8.75 -19.10 29.20
C HIS A 86 -9.32 -19.75 30.47
N GLY A 87 -8.49 -20.37 31.30
CA GLY A 87 -8.90 -20.94 32.58
C GLY A 87 -9.51 -19.89 33.53
N LEU A 88 -8.86 -18.73 33.65
CA LEU A 88 -9.30 -17.63 34.52
C LEU A 88 -10.53 -16.88 33.98
N LEU A 89 -10.76 -16.88 32.67
CA LEU A 89 -11.87 -16.19 32.01
C LEU A 89 -13.04 -17.13 31.69
N THR A 90 -13.06 -18.35 32.24
CA THR A 90 -14.25 -19.19 32.16
C THR A 90 -15.42 -18.53 32.89
N LYS A 91 -16.62 -18.70 32.34
CA LYS A 91 -17.83 -18.11 32.92
C LYS A 91 -17.99 -18.47 34.40
N ASP A 92 -17.83 -19.75 34.73
CA ASP A 92 -17.98 -20.24 36.09
C ASP A 92 -16.93 -19.62 37.04
N PHE A 93 -15.67 -19.50 36.62
CA PHE A 93 -14.63 -18.87 37.46
C PHE A 93 -14.92 -17.39 37.69
N VAL A 94 -15.30 -16.65 36.64
CA VAL A 94 -15.63 -15.22 36.73
C VAL A 94 -16.86 -14.98 37.59
N ASP A 95 -17.93 -15.76 37.40
CA ASP A 95 -19.17 -15.65 38.18
C ASP A 95 -18.89 -15.95 39.66
N ASN A 96 -18.23 -17.08 39.96
CA ASN A 96 -17.91 -17.46 41.34
C ASN A 96 -16.98 -16.46 42.03
N THR A 97 -15.97 -15.94 41.33
CA THR A 97 -15.04 -14.95 41.89
C THR A 97 -15.77 -13.62 42.14
N THR A 98 -16.65 -13.22 41.23
CA THR A 98 -17.47 -12.00 41.38
C THR A 98 -18.43 -12.12 42.56
N THR A 99 -19.09 -13.26 42.73
CA THR A 99 -19.93 -13.56 43.89
C THR A 99 -19.11 -13.53 45.17
N LEU A 100 -17.96 -14.22 45.22
CA LEU A 100 -17.09 -14.24 46.39
C LEU A 100 -16.64 -12.84 46.81
N ILE A 101 -16.21 -12.01 45.86
CA ILE A 101 -15.81 -10.61 46.12
C ILE A 101 -17.01 -9.77 46.60
N GLY A 102 -18.17 -9.98 45.98
CA GLY A 102 -19.43 -9.33 46.37
C GLY A 102 -19.83 -9.66 47.82
N ASP A 103 -19.70 -10.93 48.22
CA ASP A 103 -20.09 -11.42 49.54
C ASP A 103 -19.04 -11.11 50.62
N ALA A 104 -17.75 -11.06 50.26
CA ALA A 104 -16.67 -10.79 51.21
C ALA A 104 -16.72 -9.35 51.77
N THR A 105 -17.11 -8.38 50.96
CA THR A 105 -17.15 -6.97 51.36
C THR A 105 -18.08 -6.70 52.56
N PRO A 106 -19.39 -7.08 52.53
CA PRO A 106 -20.28 -6.91 53.68
C PRO A 106 -19.84 -7.75 54.88
N LEU A 107 -19.30 -8.96 54.66
CA LEU A 107 -18.79 -9.80 55.75
C LEU A 107 -17.66 -9.11 56.54
N ILE A 108 -16.74 -8.44 55.85
CA ILE A 108 -15.65 -7.69 56.49
C ILE A 108 -16.20 -6.52 57.31
N GLU A 109 -17.23 -5.83 56.82
CA GLU A 109 -17.88 -4.72 57.53
C GLU A 109 -18.58 -5.21 58.80
N ASP A 110 -19.34 -6.31 58.70
CA ASP A 110 -20.07 -6.90 59.83
C ASP A 110 -19.11 -7.40 60.92
N VAL A 111 -18.01 -8.05 60.54
CA VAL A 111 -16.95 -8.45 61.48
C VAL A 111 -16.31 -7.21 62.13
N SER A 112 -16.04 -6.16 61.37
CA SER A 112 -15.46 -4.92 61.91
C SER A 112 -16.39 -4.24 62.93
N LYS A 113 -17.70 -4.18 62.65
CA LYS A 113 -18.72 -3.67 63.58
C LYS A 113 -18.81 -4.51 64.83
N LEU A 114 -18.82 -5.84 64.69
CA LEU A 114 -18.85 -6.76 65.83
C LEU A 114 -17.65 -6.55 66.74
N LEU A 115 -16.44 -6.52 66.18
CA LEU A 115 -15.22 -6.28 66.93
C LEU A 115 -15.21 -4.88 67.59
N GLY A 116 -15.63 -3.85 66.87
CA GLY A 116 -15.78 -2.50 67.42
C GLY A 116 -16.75 -2.44 68.61
N GLY A 117 -17.87 -3.17 68.53
CA GLY A 117 -18.82 -3.31 69.63
C GLY A 117 -18.23 -4.01 70.84
N LEU A 118 -17.48 -5.10 70.64
CA LEU A 118 -16.85 -5.88 71.72
C LEU A 118 -15.69 -5.14 72.40
N LEU A 119 -14.90 -4.38 71.64
CA LEU A 119 -13.73 -3.67 72.15
C LEU A 119 -14.08 -2.29 72.69
N GLY A 120 -15.12 -1.64 72.14
CA GLY A 120 -15.60 -0.34 72.59
C GLY A 120 -16.56 -0.39 73.79
N SER A 121 -16.96 -1.60 74.23
CA SER A 121 -17.83 -1.81 75.40
C SER A 121 -17.08 -1.97 76.73
N SER A 122 -15.79 -1.61 76.79
CA SER A 122 -14.95 -1.67 78.00
C SER A 122 -14.67 -0.29 78.57
#